data_AF-A0A3B9EW70-F1
#
_entry.id   AF-A0A3B9EW70-F1
#
_cell.length_a   1.000
_cell.length_b   1.000
_cell.length_c   1.000
_cell.angle_alpha   90.00
_cell.angle_beta   90.00
_cell.angle_gamma   90.00
#
_symmetry.space_group_name_H-M   'P 1'
#
loop_
_entity.id
_entity.type
_entity.pdbx_description
1 polymer ?
#
loop_
_entity_poly.entity_id
_entity_poly.type
_entity_poly.pdbx_seq_one_letter_code
_entity_poly.pdbx_strand_id
1 'polypeptide(L)' 'GKKDINVERTEEALETQPDVIAAACPFCNTMMTDGVKGSKREGSLPVLDVAELIAEAEDL' A
#
# COMPACT_ATOMS: atom_id res chain seq x y z
N GLY A 1 2.95 14.35 -15.50
CA GLY A 1 1.71 14.53 -14.73
C GLY A 1 1.87 15.74 -13.83
N LYS A 2 0.78 16.20 -13.20
CA LYS A 2 0.85 17.31 -12.21
C LYS A 2 1.26 16.84 -10.80
N LYS A 3 1.34 15.52 -10.60
CA LYS A 3 1.60 14.86 -9.32
C LYS A 3 2.47 13.62 -9.54
N ASP A 4 3.25 13.25 -8.53
CA ASP A 4 4.00 11.99 -8.54
C ASP A 4 3.05 10.80 -8.41
N ILE A 5 3.34 9.74 -9.17
CA ILE A 5 2.42 8.61 -9.32
C ILE A 5 2.17 7.86 -8.01
N ASN A 6 3.17 7.78 -7.13
CA ASN A 6 3.02 7.16 -5.82
C ASN A 6 1.99 7.91 -4.97
N VAL A 7 2.00 9.24 -4.98
CA VAL A 7 1.04 10.04 -4.21
C VAL A 7 -0.36 9.92 -4.79
N GLU A 8 -0.49 9.97 -6.12
CA GLU A 8 -1.79 9.81 -6.79
C GLU A 8 -2.42 8.44 -6.50
N ARG A 9 -1.65 7.35 -6.64
CA ARG A 9 -2.13 5.99 -6.35
C ARG A 9 -2.42 5.75 -4.88
N THR A 10 -1.63 6.31 -3.98
CA THR A 10 -1.92 6.20 -2.55
C THR A 10 -3.20 6.93 -2.18
N GLU A 11 -3.47 8.11 -2.73
CA GLU A 11 -4.73 8.81 -2.47
C GLU A 11 -5.95 8.02 -2.97
N GLU A 12 -5.90 7.51 -4.20
CA GLU A 12 -6.94 6.62 -4.74
C GLU A 12 -7.18 5.41 -3.82
N ALA A 13 -6.11 4.77 -3.33
CA ALA A 13 -6.22 3.66 -2.41
C ALA A 13 -6.82 4.07 -1.05
N LEU A 14 -6.45 5.24 -0.52
CA LEU A 14 -6.95 5.72 0.77
C LEU A 14 -8.45 6.06 0.75
N GLU A 15 -8.98 6.49 -0.39
CA GLU A 15 -10.41 6.78 -0.57
C GLU A 15 -11.29 5.52 -0.35
N THR A 16 -10.76 4.32 -0.59
CA THR A 16 -11.48 3.07 -0.33
C THR A 16 -11.50 2.67 1.13
N GLN A 17 -10.88 3.46 2.02
CA GLN A 17 -10.71 3.19 3.45
C GLN A 17 -10.16 1.77 3.73
N PRO A 18 -9.00 1.40 3.17
CA PRO A 18 -8.44 0.07 3.32
C PRO A 18 -7.83 -0.14 4.71
N ASP A 19 -7.86 -1.39 5.15
CA ASP A 19 -7.10 -1.89 6.31
C ASP A 19 -5.68 -2.30 5.92
N VAL A 20 -5.48 -2.79 4.69
CA VAL A 20 -4.17 -3.16 4.12
C VAL A 20 -4.13 -2.82 2.63
N ILE A 21 -2.94 -2.49 2.12
CA ILE A 21 -2.68 -2.38 0.67
C ILE A 21 -1.76 -3.55 0.29
N ALA A 22 -2.12 -4.30 -0.76
CA ALA A 22 -1.27 -5.37 -1.26
C ALA A 22 -0.92 -5.18 -2.73
N ALA A 23 0.33 -5.49 -3.11
CA ALA A 23 0.73 -5.56 -4.51
C ALA A 23 1.63 -6.78 -4.76
N ALA A 24 1.54 -7.37 -5.95
CA ALA A 24 2.34 -8.54 -6.36
C ALA A 24 3.63 -8.14 -7.14
N CYS A 25 4.06 -6.89 -7.00
CA CYS A 25 5.23 -6.36 -7.69
C CYS A 25 6.11 -5.61 -6.69
N PRO A 26 7.40 -5.96 -6.57
CA PRO A 26 8.31 -5.31 -5.63
C PRO A 26 8.37 -3.79 -5.79
N PHE A 27 8.36 -3.31 -7.04
CA PHE A 27 8.39 -1.88 -7.33
C PHE A 27 7.11 -1.17 -6.89
N CYS A 28 5.94 -1.80 -7.10
CA CYS A 28 4.67 -1.26 -6.63
C CYS A 28 4.61 -1.23 -5.10
N ASN A 29 5.13 -2.25 -4.42
CA ASN A 29 5.21 -2.23 -2.95
C ASN A 29 6.08 -1.09 -2.43
N THR A 30 7.25 -0.86 -3.03
CA THR A 30 8.07 0.31 -2.67
C THR A 30 7.31 1.62 -2.96
N MET A 31 6.72 1.75 -4.14
CA MET A 31 5.92 2.92 -4.53
C MET A 31 4.81 3.22 -3.54
N MET A 32 4.01 2.21 -3.18
CA MET A 32 2.89 2.37 -2.24
C MET A 32 3.38 2.59 -0.81
N THR A 33 4.46 1.95 -0.40
CA THR A 33 5.09 2.19 0.91
C THR A 33 5.54 3.64 1.04
N ASP A 34 6.22 4.17 0.03
CA ASP A 34 6.68 5.56 0.02
C ASP A 34 5.52 6.55 -0.04
N GLY A 35 4.48 6.23 -0.83
CA GLY A 35 3.25 7.03 -0.87
C GLY A 35 2.51 7.05 0.48
N VAL A 36 2.40 5.91 1.17
CA VAL A 36 1.76 5.80 2.49
C VAL A 36 2.56 6.53 3.56
N LYS A 37 3.90 6.44 3.55
CA LYS A 37 4.78 7.23 4.43
C LYS A 37 4.58 8.74 4.26
N GLY A 38 4.34 9.20 3.03
CA GLY A 38 3.99 10.59 2.74
C GLY A 38 2.56 11.00 3.10
N SER A 39 1.73 10.06 3.57
CA SER A 39 0.30 10.26 3.86
C SER A 39 0.01 10.36 5.35
N LYS A 40 -1.23 10.70 5.70
CA LYS A 40 -1.71 10.74 7.10
C LYS A 40 -1.85 9.36 7.75
N ARG A 41 -1.63 8.27 7.00
CA ARG A 41 -1.78 6.89 7.47
C ARG A 41 -0.44 6.20 7.71
N GLU A 42 0.67 6.94 7.69
CA GLU A 42 2.00 6.41 8.02
C GLU A 42 1.98 5.59 9.32
N GLY A 43 2.54 4.38 9.29
CA GLY A 43 2.59 3.46 10.43
C GLY A 43 1.27 2.77 10.80
N SER A 44 0.14 3.20 10.23
CA SER A 44 -1.20 2.63 10.52
C SER A 44 -1.79 1.80 9.37
N LEU A 45 -1.22 1.91 8.17
CA LEU A 45 -1.69 1.21 6.98
C LEU A 45 -0.55 0.34 6.43
N PRO A 46 -0.55 -0.98 6.71
CA PRO A 46 0.44 -1.89 6.18
C PRO A 46 0.36 -1.99 4.65
N VAL A 47 1.53 -2.09 4.02
CA VAL A 47 1.70 -2.38 2.59
C VAL A 47 2.43 -3.72 2.51
N LEU A 48 1.76 -4.74 1.97
CA LEU A 48 2.26 -6.12 1.94
C LEU A 48 2.41 -6.64 0.51
N ASP A 49 3.26 -7.63 0.30
CA ASP A 49 3.17 -8.46 -0.89
C ASP A 49 1.93 -9.37 -0.83
N VAL A 50 1.36 -9.71 -1.98
CA VAL A 50 0.25 -10.66 -2.06
C VAL A 50 0.63 -12.01 -1.44
N ALA A 51 1.88 -12.46 -1.60
CA ALA A 51 2.37 -13.69 -0.97
C ALA A 51 2.43 -13.58 0.57
N GLU A 52 2.81 -12.42 1.11
CA GLU A 52 2.80 -12.18 2.56
C GLU A 52 1.38 -12.19 3.11
N LEU A 53 0.43 -11.56 2.40
CA LEU A 53 -0.99 -11.55 2.79
C LEU A 53 -1.59 -12.96 2.81
N ILE A 54 -1.21 -13.82 1.86
CA ILE A 54 -1.62 -15.23 1.87
C ILE A 54 -1.00 -15.97 3.06
N ALA A 55 0.29 -15.78 3.33
CA ALA A 55 0.97 -16.44 4.45
C ALA A 55 0.35 -16.06 5.81
N GLU A 56 0.02 -14.79 6.02
CA GLU A 56 -0.70 -14.34 7.23
C GLU A 56 -2.09 -14.98 7.36
N ALA A 57 -2.73 -15.30 6.24
CA ALA A 57 -4.03 -15.96 6.23
C ALA A 57 -3.96 -17.48 6.48
N GLU A 58 -2.83 -18.13 6.17
CA GLU A 58 -2.64 -19.57 6.42
C GLU A 58 -2.44 -19.91 7.90
N ASP A 59 -2.02 -18.94 8.72
CA ASP A 59 -1.84 -19.08 10.17
C ASP A 59 -3.14 -18.82 11.00
N LEU A 60 -4.30 -18.68 10.33
CA LEU A 60 -5.66 -18.50 10.92
C LEU A 60 -6.46 -19.81 10.98
#